data_AF-A0A4R3EF48-F1
#
_entry.id   AF-A0A4R3EF48-F1
#
_cell.length_a   1.000
_cell.length_b   1.000
_cell.length_c   1.000
_cell.angle_alpha   90.00
_cell.angle_beta   90.00
_cell.angle_gamma   90.00
#
_symmetry.space_group_name_H-M   'P 1'
#
loop_
_entity.id
_entity.type
_entity.pdbx_description
1 polymer ?
#
loop_
_entity_poly.entity_id
_entity_poly.type
_entity_poly.pdbx_seq_one_letter_code
_entity_poly.pdbx_strand_id
1 'polypeptide(L)' 'MMARPIPPAPSDTAPLMALLARHDLAKLNAERARLIAVIETVKPRRSTILETRLKQLTRKAVELQAAIARAER' A
#
# COMPACT_ATOMS: atom_id res chain seq x y z
N MET A 1 -27.60 -27.05 -22.66
CA MET A 1 -27.19 -26.64 -21.30
C MET A 1 -25.78 -26.10 -21.38
N MET A 2 -25.58 -24.79 -21.22
CA MET A 2 -24.24 -24.17 -21.22
C MET A 2 -23.64 -24.33 -19.82
N ALA A 3 -22.47 -24.99 -19.72
CA ALA A 3 -21.75 -25.14 -18.47
C ALA A 3 -21.31 -23.75 -17.94
N ARG A 4 -21.66 -23.45 -16.69
CA ARG A 4 -21.15 -22.24 -16.00
C ARG A 4 -19.67 -22.47 -15.65
N PRO A 5 -18.75 -21.56 -15.98
CA PRO A 5 -17.37 -21.68 -15.56
C PRO A 5 -17.30 -21.59 -14.03
N ILE A 6 -16.68 -22.60 -13.40
CA ILE A 6 -16.40 -22.62 -11.97
C ILE A 6 -15.20 -21.68 -11.75
N PRO A 7 -15.30 -20.66 -10.87
CA PRO A 7 -14.17 -19.80 -10.59
C PRO A 7 -13.03 -20.63 -9.99
N PRO A 8 -11.77 -20.37 -10.37
CA PRO A 8 -10.63 -21.05 -9.76
C PRO A 8 -10.67 -20.83 -8.25
N ALA A 9 -10.48 -21.91 -7.48
CA ALA A 9 -10.37 -21.80 -6.03
C ALA A 9 -9.22 -20.83 -5.69
N PRO A 10 -9.42 -19.87 -4.77
CA PRO A 10 -8.32 -19.02 -4.32
C PRO A 10 -7.19 -19.93 -3.83
N SER A 11 -5.98 -19.72 -4.36
CA SER A 11 -4.80 -20.43 -3.86
C SER A 11 -4.70 -20.20 -2.35
N ASP A 12 -4.44 -21.25 -1.56
CA ASP A 12 -4.30 -21.16 -0.09
C ASP A 12 -3.25 -20.12 0.36
N THR A 13 -2.36 -19.68 -0.54
CA THR A 13 -1.39 -18.61 -0.29
C THR A 13 -1.98 -17.19 -0.39
N ALA A 14 -3.09 -16.99 -1.10
CA ALA A 14 -3.65 -15.67 -1.37
C ALA A 14 -4.11 -14.91 -0.10
N PRO A 15 -4.81 -15.55 0.86
CA PRO A 15 -5.21 -14.89 2.11
C PRO A 15 -4.01 -14.48 2.97
N LEU A 16 -2.96 -15.31 3.01
CA LEU A 16 -1.73 -15.02 3.75
C LEU A 16 -0.98 -13.83 3.12
N MET A 17 -0.88 -13.78 1.80
CA MET A 17 -0.26 -12.67 1.08
C MET A 17 -1.03 -11.36 1.28
N ALA A 18 -2.37 -11.40 1.29
CA ALA A 18 -3.20 -10.24 1.60
C ALA A 18 -2.97 -9.73 3.03
N LEU A 19 -2.86 -10.63 4.01
CA LEU A 19 -2.55 -10.27 5.40
C LEU A 19 -1.19 -9.57 5.52
N LEU A 20 -0.15 -10.14 4.90
CA LEU A 20 1.19 -9.54 4.89
C LEU A 20 1.19 -8.16 4.23
N ALA A 21 0.54 -8.03 3.07
CA ALA A 21 0.44 -6.75 2.37
C ALA A 21 -0.29 -5.68 3.19
N ARG A 22 -1.35 -6.04 3.95
CA ARG A 22 -2.05 -5.13 4.86
C ARG A 22 -1.15 -4.63 6.00
N HIS A 23 -0.34 -5.52 6.58
CA HIS A 23 0.61 -5.14 7.61
C HIS A 23 1.72 -4.21 7.08
N ASP A 24 2.25 -4.49 5.89
CA ASP A 24 3.23 -3.62 5.24
C ASP A 24 2.65 -2.26 4.89
N LEU A 25 1.38 -2.21 4.45
CA LEU A 25 0.67 -0.97 4.21
C LEU A 25 0.51 -0.14 5.49
N ALA A 26 0.22 -0.77 6.63
CA ALA A 26 0.12 -0.08 7.92
C ALA A 26 1.46 0.55 8.35
N LYS A 27 2.56 -0.19 8.24
CA LYS A 27 3.91 0.33 8.51
C LYS A 27 4.26 1.52 7.62
N LEU A 28 3.95 1.40 6.33
CA LEU A 28 4.22 2.44 5.35
C LEU A 28 3.42 3.71 5.64
N ASN A 29 2.14 3.57 6.00
CA ASN A 29 1.31 4.72 6.40
C ASN A 29 1.81 5.39 7.68
N ALA A 30 2.32 4.63 8.66
CA ALA A 30 2.97 5.20 9.83
C ALA A 30 4.23 5.99 9.47
N GLU A 31 5.06 5.50 8.55
CA GLU A 31 6.24 6.22 8.05
C GLU A 31 5.82 7.52 7.32
N ARG A 32 4.77 7.47 6.49
CA ARG A 32 4.21 8.66 5.82
C ARG A 32 3.73 9.70 6.83
N ALA A 33 2.99 9.29 7.86
CA ALA A 33 2.49 10.20 8.88
C ALA A 33 3.62 10.89 9.63
N ARG A 34 4.68 10.15 10.00
CA ARG A 34 5.89 10.72 10.62
C ARG A 34 6.58 11.72 9.69
N LEU A 35 6.73 11.37 8.41
CA LEU A 35 7.40 12.23 7.45
C LEU A 35 6.63 13.53 7.18
N ILE A 36 5.29 13.45 7.12
CA ILE A 36 4.42 14.63 7.04
C ILE A 36 4.63 15.52 8.26
N ALA A 37 4.66 14.95 9.47
CA ALA A 37 4.91 15.72 10.68
C ALA A 37 6.28 16.44 10.64
N VAL A 38 7.33 15.76 10.17
CA VAL A 38 8.66 16.38 9.98
C VAL A 38 8.62 17.48 8.92
N ILE A 39 7.88 17.30 7.82
CA ILE A 39 7.73 18.35 6.80
C ILE A 39 7.03 19.59 7.39
N GLU A 40 6.00 19.39 8.22
CA GLU A 40 5.33 20.50 8.90
C GLU A 40 6.28 21.26 9.84
N THR A 41 7.20 20.58 10.54
CA THR A 41 8.13 21.26 11.46
C THR A 41 9.20 22.09 10.75
N VAL A 42 9.55 21.76 9.50
CA VAL A 42 10.58 22.50 8.75
C VAL A 42 10.01 23.66 7.93
N LYS A 43 8.68 23.83 7.86
CA LYS A 43 8.06 24.95 7.15
C LYS A 43 8.49 26.30 7.76
N PRO A 44 8.73 27.33 6.94
CA PRO A 44 8.45 27.40 5.49
C PRO A 44 9.57 26.85 4.59
N ARG A 45 10.65 26.29 5.15
CA ARG A 45 11.77 25.77 4.34
C ARG A 45 11.34 24.50 3.61
N ARG A 46 11.37 24.54 2.28
CA ARG A 46 11.12 23.36 1.45
C ARG A 46 12.33 22.44 1.51
N SER A 47 12.07 21.15 1.64
CA SER A 47 13.10 20.11 1.55
C SER A 47 12.69 19.15 0.45
N THR A 48 13.35 19.26 -0.69
CA THR A 48 13.12 18.39 -1.85
C THR A 48 13.37 16.92 -1.51
N ILE A 49 14.28 16.64 -0.57
CA ILE A 49 14.56 15.29 -0.08
C ILE A 49 13.33 14.72 0.65
N LEU A 50 12.77 15.47 1.60
CA LEU A 50 11.59 15.01 2.37
C LEU A 50 10.36 14.88 1.46
N GLU A 51 10.14 15.85 0.57
CA GLU A 51 9.03 15.83 -0.39
C GLU A 51 9.15 14.65 -1.37
N THR A 52 10.35 14.38 -1.88
CA THR A 52 10.62 13.22 -2.75
C THR A 52 10.36 11.91 -2.02
N ARG A 53 10.83 11.79 -0.78
CA ARG A 53 10.60 10.59 0.04
C ARG A 53 9.11 10.39 0.30
N LEU A 54 8.35 11.44 0.60
CA LEU A 54 6.90 11.36 0.80
C LEU A 54 6.18 10.88 -0.47
N LYS A 55 6.61 11.35 -1.64
CA LYS A 55 6.08 10.91 -2.94
C LYS A 55 6.37 9.43 -3.20
N GLN A 56 7.59 8.98 -2.94
CA GLN A 56 7.98 7.56 -3.08
C GLN A 56 7.13 6.65 -2.19
N LEU A 57 6.97 7.02 -0.91
CA LEU A 57 6.14 6.27 0.02
C LEU A 57 4.68 6.24 -0.45
N THR A 58 4.13 7.38 -0.85
CA THR A 58 2.74 7.44 -1.34
C THR A 58 2.52 6.54 -2.55
N ARG A 59 3.46 6.49 -3.50
CA ARG A 59 3.38 5.57 -4.64
C ARG A 59 3.36 4.11 -4.20
N LYS A 60 4.27 3.72 -3.31
CA LYS A 60 4.35 2.34 -2.79
C LYS A 60 3.09 1.94 -2.01
N ALA A 61 2.47 2.88 -1.29
CA ALA A 61 1.19 2.64 -0.61
C ALA A 61 0.06 2.30 -1.60
N VAL A 62 -0.04 3.04 -2.71
CA VAL A 62 -1.03 2.79 -3.77
C VAL A 62 -0.80 1.44 -4.43
N GLU A 63 0.46 1.09 -4.73
CA GLU A 63 0.81 -0.21 -5.32
C GLU A 63 0.42 -1.39 -4.40
N LEU A 64 0.65 -1.27 -3.09
CA LEU A 64 0.23 -2.26 -2.09
C LEU A 64 -1.29 -2.35 -1.97
N GLN A 65 -2.00 -1.23 -1.96
CA GLN A 65 -3.47 -1.22 -1.96
C GLN A 65 -4.04 -1.93 -3.19
N ALA A 66 -3.47 -1.69 -4.37
CA ALA A 66 -3.88 -2.37 -5.60
C ALA A 66 -3.55 -3.87 -5.59
N ALA A 67 -2.48 -4.29 -4.91
CA ALA A 67 -2.17 -5.70 -4.73
C ALA A 67 -3.16 -6.39 -3.80
N ILE A 68 -3.50 -5.76 -2.67
CA ILE A 68 -4.51 -6.24 -1.71
C ILE A 68 -5.87 -6.38 -2.41
N ALA A 69 -6.32 -5.35 -3.12
CA ALA A 69 -7.60 -5.36 -3.82
C ALA A 69 -7.69 -6.45 -4.91
N ARG A 70 -6.56 -6.81 -5.53
CA ARG A 70 -6.49 -7.92 -6.50
C ARG A 70 -6.52 -9.29 -5.83
N ALA A 71 -5.94 -9.43 -4.65
CA ALA A 71 -5.92 -10.69 -3.90
C ALA A 71 -7.27 -11.00 -3.22
N GLU A 72 -8.09 -9.97 -2.99
CA GLU A 72 -9.41 -10.08 -2.35
C GLU A 72 -10.56 -10.34 -3.35
N ARG A 73 -10.28 -10.32 -4.66
CA ARG A 73 -11.27 -10.48 -5.73
C ARG A 73 -11.22 -11.88 -6.32
#